data_AF-A0A5M3DTQ9-F1
#
_entry.id   AF-A0A5M3DTQ9-F1
#
_cell.length_a   1.000
_cell.length_b   1.000
_cell.length_c   1.000
_cell.angle_alpha   90.00
_cell.angle_beta   90.00
_cell.angle_gamma   90.00
#
_symmetry.space_group_name_H-M   'P 1'
#
loop_
_entity.id
_entity.type
_entity.pdbx_description
1 polymer ?
#
loop_
_entity_poly.entity_id
_entity_poly.type
_entity_poly.pdbx_seq_one_letter_code
_entity_poly.pdbx_strand_id
1 'polypeptide(L)'
;GDSESESPLEKVIIRDNYYQETPSLTNISRMFTLCRKLSELDVSGLNTSSVTKMDTIFSNANSLKELDVSHFDTSSVTDMSSMFAACNSLEELDVSNFDTSSVTNMKYMLSGLHLKKLDVSNFDTSSVNNMLHMFYVCNNLEELDLSNFDTSSVTNMFAMFAYCTSLKEIDVSNFDTSSVTTMSAMFFECSSLEALDLSNFDTSSVTTMASMFENSTALKSLYLDNFTDAASMTDMF
;
A
#
# COMPACT_ATOMS: atom_id res chain seq x y z
N GLY A 1 -18.33 7.61 -11.42
CA GLY A 1 -17.66 8.42 -12.44
C GLY A 1 -17.65 9.83 -11.94
N ASP A 2 -16.68 10.15 -11.08
CA ASP A 2 -16.47 11.51 -10.62
C ASP A 2 -15.58 12.22 -11.62
N SER A 3 -16.16 13.19 -12.32
CA SER A 3 -15.41 14.18 -13.07
C SER A 3 -14.88 15.22 -12.08
N GLU A 4 -13.97 14.83 -11.18
CA GLU A 4 -13.09 15.82 -10.55
C GLU A 4 -12.25 16.44 -11.67
N SER A 5 -12.37 17.75 -11.88
CA SER A 5 -11.64 18.45 -12.94
C SER A 5 -10.13 18.24 -12.74
N GLU A 6 -9.46 17.64 -13.72
CA GLU A 6 -8.03 17.38 -13.65
C GLU A 6 -7.25 18.68 -13.45
N SER A 7 -6.37 18.70 -12.45
CA SER A 7 -5.52 19.86 -12.17
C SER A 7 -4.55 20.10 -13.34
N PRO A 8 -4.43 21.34 -13.85
CA PRO A 8 -3.47 21.67 -14.90
C PRO A 8 -2.05 21.88 -14.36
N LEU A 9 -1.81 21.68 -13.06
CA LEU A 9 -0.50 21.90 -12.44
C LEU A 9 0.55 20.95 -13.03
N GLU A 10 1.61 21.53 -13.57
CA GLU A 10 2.76 20.80 -14.12
C GLU A 10 3.99 20.88 -13.22
N LYS A 11 4.09 21.93 -12.39
CA LYS A 11 5.23 22.23 -11.54
C LYS A 11 4.80 22.85 -10.21
N VAL A 12 5.36 22.38 -9.09
CA VAL A 12 5.23 23.00 -7.76
C VAL A 12 6.58 22.94 -7.04
N ILE A 13 7.00 24.07 -6.45
CA ILE A 13 8.24 24.19 -5.69
C ILE A 13 7.93 24.86 -4.35
N ILE A 14 8.14 24.13 -3.25
CA ILE A 14 7.94 24.59 -1.88
C ILE A 14 9.28 24.44 -1.17
N ARG A 15 10.04 25.55 -1.05
CA ARG A 15 11.38 25.56 -0.43
C ARG A 15 11.44 26.25 0.92
N ASP A 16 10.56 27.23 1.15
CA ASP A 16 10.50 28.01 2.38
C ASP A 16 9.05 28.11 2.85
N ASN A 17 8.62 27.19 3.72
CA ASN A 17 7.28 27.22 4.32
C ASN A 17 7.31 27.44 5.85
N TYR A 18 8.43 27.96 6.36
CA TYR A 18 8.62 28.22 7.79
C TYR A 18 8.27 29.67 8.12
N TYR A 19 7.06 29.87 8.64
CA TYR A 19 6.55 31.17 9.07
C TYR A 19 6.33 31.14 10.59
N GLN A 20 7.01 32.02 11.35
CA GLN A 20 7.05 31.97 12.82
C GLN A 20 5.67 32.03 13.50
N GLU A 21 4.68 32.63 12.85
CA GLU A 21 3.33 32.80 13.41
C GLU A 21 2.28 31.85 12.79
N THR A 22 2.68 31.00 11.84
CA THR A 22 1.72 30.11 11.16
C THR A 22 1.48 28.86 12.01
N PRO A 23 0.22 28.44 12.19
CA PRO A 23 -0.08 27.20 12.89
C PRO A 23 0.67 26.02 12.27
N SER A 24 1.09 25.06 13.10
CA SER A 24 1.72 23.84 12.62
C SER A 24 0.84 23.13 11.60
N LEU A 25 1.47 22.67 10.52
CA LEU A 25 0.81 21.88 9.49
C LEU A 25 0.50 20.49 10.07
N THR A 26 -0.78 20.19 10.28
CA THR A 26 -1.21 18.92 10.89
C THR A 26 -1.88 17.96 9.90
N ASN A 27 -2.27 18.47 8.74
CA ASN A 27 -2.99 17.73 7.71
C ASN A 27 -2.53 18.24 6.34
N ILE A 28 -1.92 17.35 5.57
CA ILE A 28 -1.54 17.59 4.16
C ILE A 28 -2.27 16.62 3.23
N SER A 29 -3.34 16.02 3.72
CA SER A 29 -4.17 15.11 2.94
C SER A 29 -4.60 15.79 1.66
N ARG A 30 -4.47 15.03 0.57
CA ARG A 30 -4.86 15.41 -0.77
C ARG A 30 -4.14 16.62 -1.40
N MET A 31 -3.01 17.06 -0.86
CA MET A 31 -2.32 18.28 -1.33
C MET A 31 -1.99 18.28 -2.84
N PHE A 32 -1.60 17.13 -3.39
CA PHE A 32 -1.30 16.93 -4.82
C PHE A 32 -2.14 15.83 -5.47
N THR A 33 -3.30 15.49 -4.88
CA THR A 33 -4.22 14.51 -5.47
C THR A 33 -4.66 14.92 -6.86
N LEU A 34 -4.70 13.96 -7.78
CA LEU A 34 -5.14 14.15 -9.17
C LEU A 34 -4.38 15.22 -9.94
N CYS A 35 -3.18 15.60 -9.47
CA CYS A 35 -2.24 16.42 -10.21
C CYS A 35 -1.56 15.57 -11.30
N ARG A 36 -2.35 15.05 -12.24
CA ARG A 36 -1.92 14.06 -13.24
C ARG A 36 -0.83 14.57 -14.18
N LYS A 37 -0.71 15.89 -14.34
CA LYS A 37 0.31 16.57 -15.17
C LYS A 37 1.55 17.02 -14.38
N LEU A 38 1.54 16.88 -13.06
CA LEU A 38 2.65 17.32 -12.21
C LEU A 38 3.87 16.45 -12.49
N SER A 39 4.90 17.08 -13.04
CA SER A 39 6.14 16.41 -13.47
C SER A 39 7.36 16.94 -12.74
N GLU A 40 7.29 18.15 -12.19
CA GLU A 40 8.33 18.73 -11.33
C GLU A 40 7.74 19.10 -9.97
N LEU A 41 8.18 18.40 -8.92
CA LEU A 41 7.72 18.62 -7.56
C LEU A 41 8.93 18.71 -6.61
N ASP A 42 9.02 19.82 -5.89
CA ASP A 42 9.97 20.02 -4.81
C ASP A 42 9.17 20.35 -3.55
N VAL A 43 9.20 19.45 -2.58
CA VAL A 43 8.49 19.57 -1.30
C VAL A 43 9.43 19.80 -0.12
N SER A 44 10.73 20.00 -0.37
CA SER A 44 11.80 20.09 0.64
C SER A 44 11.56 21.11 1.77
N GLY A 45 10.77 22.15 1.50
CA GLY A 45 10.40 23.18 2.45
C GLY A 45 9.19 22.86 3.34
N LEU A 46 8.54 21.69 3.19
CA LEU A 46 7.43 21.28 4.03
C LEU A 46 7.93 20.82 5.41
N ASN A 47 7.57 21.58 6.44
CA ASN A 47 7.72 21.08 7.81
C ASN A 47 6.58 20.10 8.13
N THR A 48 6.92 18.81 8.19
CA THR A 48 5.99 17.71 8.42
C THR A 48 5.97 17.20 9.87
N SER A 49 6.76 17.79 10.78
CA SER A 49 6.95 17.28 12.15
C SER A 49 5.72 17.32 13.06
N SER A 50 4.60 17.91 12.60
CA SER A 50 3.32 17.92 13.30
C SER A 50 2.20 17.31 12.47
N VAL A 51 2.51 16.76 11.29
CA VAL A 51 1.52 16.18 10.39
C VAL A 51 1.05 14.84 10.95
N THR A 52 -0.28 14.69 11.00
CA THR A 52 -0.95 13.48 11.48
C THR A 52 -1.70 12.75 10.37
N LYS A 53 -1.97 13.43 9.25
CA LYS A 53 -2.68 12.90 8.10
C LYS A 53 -1.93 13.23 6.81
N MET A 54 -1.53 12.18 6.09
CA MET A 54 -0.87 12.26 4.78
C MET A 54 -1.66 11.49 3.71
N ASP A 55 -2.95 11.20 3.98
CA ASP A 55 -3.75 10.40 3.07
C ASP A 55 -3.89 11.06 1.70
N THR A 56 -3.73 10.25 0.66
CA THR A 56 -3.96 10.63 -0.74
C THR A 56 -3.04 11.77 -1.25
N ILE A 57 -2.02 12.21 -0.49
CA ILE A 57 -1.24 13.42 -0.80
C ILE A 57 -0.68 13.42 -2.23
N PHE A 58 -0.14 12.31 -2.74
CA PHE A 58 0.38 12.20 -4.10
C PHE A 58 -0.50 11.35 -5.04
N SER A 59 -1.67 10.91 -4.59
CA SER A 59 -2.49 9.97 -5.37
C SER A 59 -2.81 10.52 -6.76
N ASN A 60 -2.66 9.67 -7.78
CA ASN A 60 -2.86 10.02 -9.18
C ASN A 60 -1.94 11.15 -9.70
N ALA A 61 -0.77 11.39 -9.10
CA ALA A 61 0.29 12.21 -9.69
C ALA A 61 1.01 11.44 -10.82
N ASN A 62 0.27 11.08 -11.88
CA ASN A 62 0.72 10.11 -12.88
C ASN A 62 1.89 10.58 -13.76
N SER A 63 2.25 11.87 -13.78
CA SER A 63 3.39 12.37 -14.56
C SER A 63 4.68 12.49 -13.74
N LEU A 64 4.63 12.21 -12.43
CA LEU A 64 5.77 12.35 -11.55
C LEU A 64 6.70 11.15 -11.70
N LYS A 65 7.95 11.42 -12.10
CA LYS A 65 8.99 10.39 -12.31
C LYS A 65 9.93 10.24 -11.11
N GLU A 66 10.19 11.36 -10.44
CA GLU A 66 11.06 11.47 -9.27
C GLU A 66 10.29 12.18 -8.15
N LEU A 67 10.46 11.71 -6.92
CA LEU A 67 9.82 12.28 -5.73
C LEU A 67 10.74 12.11 -4.52
N ASP A 68 11.27 13.22 -4.02
CA ASP A 68 12.06 13.24 -2.79
C ASP A 68 11.18 13.50 -1.56
N VAL A 69 11.02 12.47 -0.73
CA VAL A 69 10.32 12.50 0.57
C VAL A 69 11.27 12.24 1.76
N SER A 70 12.59 12.29 1.54
CA SER A 70 13.61 11.96 2.55
C SER A 70 13.60 12.88 3.78
N HIS A 71 13.04 14.09 3.64
CA HIS A 71 12.91 15.08 4.72
C HIS A 71 11.56 15.00 5.45
N PHE A 72 10.66 14.08 5.08
CA PHE A 72 9.39 13.92 5.78
C PHE A 72 9.62 13.30 7.16
N ASP A 73 9.16 14.01 8.19
CA ASP A 73 8.96 13.45 9.53
C ASP A 73 7.55 12.85 9.58
N THR A 74 7.51 11.52 9.68
CA THR A 74 6.27 10.73 9.65
C THR A 74 5.91 10.14 11.02
N SER A 75 6.69 10.42 12.06
CA SER A 75 6.54 9.83 13.40
C SER A 75 5.17 10.07 14.06
N SER A 76 4.51 11.17 13.69
CA SER A 76 3.17 11.54 14.18
C SER A 76 2.02 11.16 13.22
N VAL A 77 2.33 10.57 12.07
CA VAL A 77 1.33 10.26 11.03
C VAL A 77 0.55 9.02 11.43
N THR A 78 -0.78 9.12 11.37
CA THR A 78 -1.71 8.04 11.74
C THR A 78 -2.45 7.45 10.53
N ASP A 79 -2.52 8.19 9.42
CA ASP A 79 -3.19 7.80 8.20
C ASP A 79 -2.30 8.11 6.97
N MET A 80 -1.87 7.04 6.30
CA MET A 80 -1.11 7.06 5.05
C MET A 80 -1.92 6.45 3.89
N SER A 81 -3.23 6.38 4.04
CA SER A 81 -4.07 5.73 3.03
C SER A 81 -3.95 6.41 1.67
N SER A 82 -3.81 5.61 0.63
CA SER A 82 -3.65 6.06 -0.76
C SER A 82 -2.50 7.05 -0.99
N MET A 83 -1.51 7.17 -0.09
CA MET A 83 -0.48 8.20 -0.13
C MET A 83 0.22 8.31 -1.51
N PHE A 84 0.55 7.16 -2.11
CA PHE A 84 1.18 7.04 -3.43
C PHE A 84 0.31 6.32 -4.47
N ALA A 85 -0.99 6.20 -4.20
CA ALA A 85 -1.89 5.41 -5.05
C ALA A 85 -1.91 5.93 -6.50
N ALA A 86 -1.64 5.05 -7.46
CA ALA A 86 -1.54 5.32 -8.88
C ALA A 86 -0.40 6.29 -9.28
N CYS A 87 0.67 6.43 -8.49
CA CYS A 87 1.91 7.09 -8.91
C CYS A 87 2.73 6.22 -9.90
N ASN A 88 2.10 5.82 -11.01
CA ASN A 88 2.58 4.79 -11.92
C ASN A 88 3.73 5.19 -12.86
N SER A 89 4.15 6.46 -12.84
CA SER A 89 5.34 6.93 -13.58
C SER A 89 6.59 7.07 -12.71
N LEU A 90 6.49 6.88 -11.38
CA LEU A 90 7.66 6.91 -10.51
C LEU A 90 8.65 5.82 -10.95
N GLU A 91 9.91 6.21 -11.10
CA GLU A 91 11.00 5.30 -11.50
C GLU A 91 11.66 4.66 -10.26
N GLU A 92 11.66 5.38 -9.14
CA GLU A 92 12.09 4.94 -7.82
C GLU A 92 11.26 5.62 -6.73
N LEU A 93 11.26 5.04 -5.53
CA LEU A 93 10.63 5.63 -4.34
C LEU A 93 11.40 5.16 -3.11
N ASP A 94 12.05 6.09 -2.42
CA ASP A 94 12.72 5.83 -1.15
C ASP A 94 11.81 6.23 0.01
N VAL A 95 11.43 5.25 0.82
CA VAL A 95 10.62 5.41 2.04
C VAL A 95 11.37 4.94 3.29
N SER A 96 12.69 4.76 3.20
CA SER A 96 13.52 4.24 4.29
C SER A 96 13.53 5.14 5.54
N ASN A 97 13.23 6.43 5.38
CA ASN A 97 13.10 7.39 6.48
C ASN A 97 11.73 7.38 7.16
N PHE A 98 10.76 6.60 6.67
CA PHE A 98 9.41 6.61 7.21
C PHE A 98 9.37 5.90 8.56
N ASP A 99 8.85 6.60 9.57
CA ASP A 99 8.43 6.03 10.84
C ASP A 99 6.93 5.76 10.76
N THR A 100 6.57 4.48 10.68
CA THR A 100 5.17 4.04 10.54
C THR A 100 4.57 3.51 11.84
N SER A 101 5.26 3.61 12.99
CA SER A 101 4.81 2.98 14.24
C SER A 101 3.45 3.51 14.74
N SER A 102 3.13 4.75 14.37
CA SER A 102 1.86 5.42 14.70
C SER A 102 0.75 5.22 13.66
N VAL A 103 1.07 4.62 12.50
CA VAL A 103 0.14 4.48 11.38
C VAL A 103 -0.86 3.36 11.66
N THR A 104 -2.14 3.67 11.51
CA THR A 104 -3.23 2.72 11.73
C THR A 104 -3.93 2.30 10.43
N ASN A 105 -3.76 3.07 9.36
CA ASN A 105 -4.45 2.90 8.09
C ASN A 105 -3.47 3.02 6.91
N MET A 106 -3.24 1.91 6.20
CA MET A 106 -2.40 1.82 5.01
C MET A 106 -3.19 1.38 3.76
N LYS A 107 -4.53 1.51 3.78
CA LYS A 107 -5.35 1.12 2.61
C LYS A 107 -4.85 1.82 1.35
N TYR A 108 -4.72 1.09 0.25
CA TYR A 108 -4.25 1.58 -1.05
C TYR A 108 -2.89 2.31 -1.06
N MET A 109 -2.12 2.35 0.04
CA MET A 109 -0.97 3.27 0.20
C MET A 109 0.01 3.20 -0.98
N LEU A 110 0.28 1.99 -1.47
CA LEU A 110 1.25 1.70 -2.54
C LEU A 110 0.56 1.13 -3.80
N SER A 111 -0.77 1.22 -3.89
CA SER A 111 -1.53 0.67 -5.01
C SER A 111 -1.15 1.33 -6.34
N GLY A 112 -1.00 0.53 -7.39
CA GLY A 112 -0.76 1.03 -8.75
C GLY A 112 0.62 1.63 -8.97
N LEU A 113 1.59 1.35 -8.09
CA LEU A 113 3.00 1.64 -8.37
C LEU A 113 3.51 0.65 -9.42
N HIS A 114 4.28 1.15 -10.39
CA HIS A 114 4.87 0.34 -11.46
C HIS A 114 6.38 0.08 -11.23
N LEU A 115 6.81 0.15 -9.98
CA LEU A 115 8.18 -0.15 -9.56
C LEU A 115 8.44 -1.66 -9.63
N LYS A 116 9.67 -2.04 -10.02
CA LYS A 116 10.10 -3.44 -10.00
C LYS A 116 10.45 -3.94 -8.61
N LYS A 117 10.97 -3.03 -7.77
CA LYS A 117 11.45 -3.26 -6.41
C LYS A 117 11.01 -2.08 -5.56
N LEU A 118 10.65 -2.35 -4.31
CA LEU A 118 10.34 -1.35 -3.30
C LEU A 118 10.80 -1.89 -1.95
N ASP A 119 11.64 -1.13 -1.25
CA ASP A 119 12.06 -1.49 0.10
C ASP A 119 11.04 -0.94 1.11
N VAL A 120 10.38 -1.84 1.84
CA VAL A 120 9.45 -1.54 2.93
C VAL A 120 9.90 -2.17 4.24
N SER A 121 11.17 -2.58 4.33
CA SER A 121 11.69 -3.31 5.49
C SER A 121 11.69 -2.47 6.78
N ASN A 122 11.64 -1.15 6.68
CA ASN A 122 11.54 -0.24 7.83
C ASN A 122 10.12 -0.06 8.37
N PHE A 123 9.08 -0.59 7.72
CA PHE A 123 7.71 -0.37 8.14
C PHE A 123 7.37 -1.15 9.41
N ASP A 124 7.14 -0.44 10.51
CA ASP A 124 6.41 -0.96 11.66
C ASP A 124 4.91 -0.96 11.35
N THR A 125 4.32 -2.14 11.27
CA THR A 125 2.89 -2.34 10.94
C THR A 125 2.05 -2.82 12.12
N SER A 126 2.63 -2.90 13.33
CA SER A 126 1.96 -3.44 14.53
C SER A 126 0.67 -2.70 14.93
N SER A 127 0.59 -1.40 14.60
CA SER A 127 -0.58 -0.55 14.83
C SER A 127 -1.60 -0.55 13.67
N VAL A 128 -1.26 -1.15 12.53
CA VAL A 128 -2.07 -1.09 11.30
C VAL A 128 -3.25 -2.07 11.41
N ASN A 129 -4.47 -1.57 11.25
CA ASN A 129 -5.68 -2.40 11.25
C ASN A 129 -6.30 -2.61 9.87
N ASN A 130 -5.82 -1.88 8.85
CA ASN A 130 -6.38 -1.90 7.50
C ASN A 130 -5.28 -1.86 6.42
N MET A 131 -5.14 -2.96 5.69
CA MET A 131 -4.21 -3.14 4.55
C MET A 131 -4.95 -3.41 3.24
N LEU A 132 -6.24 -3.06 3.17
CA LEU A 132 -7.07 -3.19 1.96
C LEU A 132 -6.35 -2.58 0.76
N HIS A 133 -6.16 -3.39 -0.29
CA HIS A 133 -5.50 -2.99 -1.54
C HIS A 133 -4.10 -2.37 -1.41
N MET A 134 -3.35 -2.60 -0.32
CA MET A 134 -2.07 -1.93 -0.07
C MET A 134 -1.10 -1.98 -1.26
N PHE A 135 -1.00 -3.12 -1.95
CA PHE A 135 -0.17 -3.34 -3.15
C PHE A 135 -1.00 -3.65 -4.41
N TYR A 136 -2.28 -3.28 -4.44
CA TYR A 136 -3.18 -3.56 -5.56
C TYR A 136 -2.68 -2.98 -6.89
N VAL A 137 -2.63 -3.79 -7.96
CA VAL A 137 -2.22 -3.39 -9.33
C VAL A 137 -0.75 -2.93 -9.37
N CYS A 138 0.11 -3.49 -8.52
CA CYS A 138 1.57 -3.32 -8.65
C CYS A 138 2.15 -4.27 -9.72
N ASN A 139 1.69 -4.12 -10.97
CA ASN A 139 1.88 -5.10 -12.03
C ASN A 139 3.35 -5.39 -12.38
N ASN A 140 4.28 -4.48 -12.07
CA ASN A 140 5.71 -4.62 -12.35
C ASN A 140 6.52 -5.13 -11.15
N LEU A 141 5.93 -5.23 -9.97
CA LEU A 141 6.63 -5.63 -8.75
C LEU A 141 7.09 -7.09 -8.87
N GLU A 142 8.39 -7.33 -8.80
CA GLU A 142 8.99 -8.66 -8.99
C GLU A 142 9.33 -9.35 -7.65
N GLU A 143 9.69 -8.56 -6.63
CA GLU A 143 10.06 -9.02 -5.28
C GLU A 143 9.55 -8.03 -4.23
N LEU A 144 9.22 -8.53 -3.04
CA LEU A 144 8.80 -7.73 -1.90
C LEU A 144 9.15 -8.47 -0.60
N ASP A 145 9.96 -7.85 0.25
CA ASP A 145 10.28 -8.39 1.57
C ASP A 145 9.26 -7.86 2.61
N LEU A 146 8.50 -8.78 3.20
CA LEU A 146 7.47 -8.51 4.21
C LEU A 146 7.82 -9.10 5.57
N SER A 147 9.05 -9.55 5.79
CA SER A 147 9.47 -10.26 7.00
C SER A 147 9.27 -9.49 8.31
N ASN A 148 9.27 -8.15 8.25
CA ASN A 148 9.03 -7.27 9.39
C ASN A 148 7.55 -6.91 9.60
N PHE A 149 6.63 -7.36 8.74
CA PHE A 149 5.22 -7.03 8.90
C PHE A 149 4.63 -7.75 10.11
N ASP A 150 4.00 -6.99 11.00
CA ASP A 150 3.14 -7.50 12.08
C ASP A 150 1.69 -7.25 11.67
N THR A 151 0.99 -8.32 11.31
CA THR A 151 -0.40 -8.25 10.86
C THR A 151 -1.42 -8.59 11.93
N SER A 152 -1.00 -8.77 13.19
CA SER A 152 -1.87 -9.23 14.29
C SER A 152 -3.07 -8.32 14.57
N SER A 153 -2.92 -7.02 14.28
CA SER A 153 -3.97 -6.00 14.38
C SER A 153 -4.84 -5.86 13.12
N VAL A 154 -4.45 -6.48 11.99
CA VAL A 154 -5.09 -6.26 10.69
C VAL A 154 -6.43 -7.00 10.63
N THR A 155 -7.47 -6.28 10.23
CA THR A 155 -8.82 -6.84 10.09
C THR A 155 -9.28 -6.99 8.63
N ASN A 156 -8.60 -6.31 7.70
CA ASN A 156 -8.96 -6.26 6.28
C ASN A 156 -7.72 -6.35 5.39
N MET A 157 -7.66 -7.42 4.59
CA MET A 157 -6.63 -7.70 3.58
C MET A 157 -7.22 -7.86 2.17
N PHE A 158 -8.44 -7.32 1.94
CA PHE A 158 -9.12 -7.41 0.65
C PHE A 158 -8.20 -6.95 -0.48
N ALA A 159 -8.01 -7.83 -1.46
CA ALA A 159 -7.23 -7.57 -2.67
C ALA A 159 -5.85 -6.92 -2.44
N MET A 160 -5.18 -7.26 -1.32
CA MET A 160 -3.90 -6.67 -0.91
C MET A 160 -2.82 -6.78 -2.01
N PHE A 161 -2.75 -7.91 -2.72
CA PHE A 161 -1.79 -8.18 -3.79
C PHE A 161 -2.46 -8.42 -5.15
N ALA A 162 -3.76 -8.14 -5.30
CA ALA A 162 -4.45 -8.43 -6.56
C ALA A 162 -3.81 -7.68 -7.72
N TYR A 163 -3.72 -8.34 -8.87
CA TYR A 163 -3.07 -7.89 -10.09
C TYR A 163 -1.55 -7.63 -9.95
N CYS A 164 -0.85 -8.14 -8.94
CA CYS A 164 0.62 -8.17 -8.94
C CYS A 164 1.16 -9.19 -9.96
N THR A 165 0.95 -8.93 -11.25
CA THR A 165 1.14 -9.91 -12.33
C THR A 165 2.59 -10.32 -12.57
N SER A 166 3.58 -9.54 -12.11
CA SER A 166 5.02 -9.88 -12.20
C SER A 166 5.58 -10.56 -10.95
N LEU A 167 4.81 -10.64 -9.86
CA LEU A 167 5.26 -11.20 -8.58
C LEU A 167 5.31 -12.73 -8.70
N LYS A 168 6.49 -13.31 -8.49
CA LYS A 168 6.73 -14.76 -8.67
C LYS A 168 6.68 -15.55 -7.38
N GLU A 169 7.07 -14.92 -6.29
CA GLU A 169 7.12 -15.46 -4.94
C GLU A 169 6.77 -14.36 -3.96
N ILE A 170 6.17 -14.75 -2.83
CA ILE A 170 5.90 -13.86 -1.70
C ILE A 170 5.90 -14.69 -0.44
N ASP A 171 6.68 -14.27 0.55
CA ASP A 171 6.68 -14.89 1.87
C ASP A 171 5.65 -14.18 2.75
N VAL A 172 4.64 -14.93 3.20
CA VAL A 172 3.60 -14.48 4.12
C VAL A 172 3.55 -15.36 5.37
N SER A 173 4.62 -16.10 5.66
CA SER A 173 4.70 -17.01 6.79
C SER A 173 4.68 -16.31 8.15
N ASN A 174 5.04 -15.03 8.19
CA ASN A 174 4.96 -14.18 9.38
C ASN A 174 3.58 -13.55 9.61
N PHE A 175 2.63 -13.68 8.68
CA PHE A 175 1.32 -13.06 8.84
C PHE A 175 0.52 -13.78 9.93
N ASP A 176 0.15 -13.02 10.97
CA ASP A 176 -0.92 -13.37 11.90
C ASP A 176 -2.25 -12.89 11.30
N THR A 177 -3.11 -13.83 10.91
CA THR A 177 -4.41 -13.52 10.30
C THR A 177 -5.59 -13.76 11.22
N SER A 178 -5.36 -14.05 12.51
CA SER A 178 -6.41 -14.42 13.47
C SER A 178 -7.49 -13.33 13.66
N SER A 179 -7.12 -12.07 13.45
CA SER A 179 -8.01 -10.90 13.48
C SER A 179 -8.66 -10.56 12.13
N VAL A 180 -8.23 -11.19 11.03
CA VAL A 180 -8.66 -10.82 9.67
C VAL A 180 -10.06 -11.34 9.40
N THR A 181 -10.92 -10.44 8.93
CA THR A 181 -12.34 -10.73 8.62
C THR A 181 -12.62 -10.82 7.13
N THR A 182 -11.76 -10.24 6.28
CA THR A 182 -11.94 -10.17 4.83
C THR A 182 -10.61 -10.42 4.11
N MET A 183 -10.56 -11.45 3.26
CA MET A 183 -9.41 -11.80 2.40
C MET A 183 -9.80 -12.02 0.94
N SER A 184 -11.01 -11.62 0.53
CA SER A 184 -11.44 -11.80 -0.86
C SER A 184 -10.45 -11.15 -1.83
N ALA A 185 -10.22 -11.83 -2.96
CA ALA A 185 -9.34 -11.40 -4.03
C ALA A 185 -7.88 -11.12 -3.62
N MET A 186 -7.40 -11.55 -2.44
CA MET A 186 -6.07 -11.16 -1.93
C MET A 186 -4.92 -11.40 -2.94
N PHE A 187 -4.99 -12.48 -3.71
CA PHE A 187 -4.04 -12.84 -4.77
C PHE A 187 -4.71 -12.96 -6.15
N PHE A 188 -5.84 -12.29 -6.38
CA PHE A 188 -6.56 -12.31 -7.65
C PHE A 188 -5.64 -11.85 -8.81
N GLU A 189 -5.65 -12.55 -9.95
CA GLU A 189 -4.81 -12.23 -11.13
C GLU A 189 -3.30 -12.15 -10.85
N CYS A 190 -2.77 -12.83 -9.83
CA CYS A 190 -1.33 -12.98 -9.61
C CYS A 190 -0.74 -14.02 -10.58
N SER A 191 -0.77 -13.69 -11.87
CA SER A 191 -0.51 -14.62 -12.97
C SER A 191 0.93 -15.13 -13.10
N SER A 192 1.89 -14.62 -12.33
CA SER A 192 3.27 -15.14 -12.25
C SER A 192 3.56 -15.92 -10.96
N LEU A 193 2.66 -15.93 -9.98
CA LEU A 193 2.87 -16.58 -8.69
C LEU A 193 2.77 -18.10 -8.84
N GLU A 194 3.85 -18.84 -8.58
CA GLU A 194 3.90 -20.29 -8.83
C GLU A 194 3.53 -21.15 -7.63
N ALA A 195 3.86 -20.70 -6.43
CA ALA A 195 3.59 -21.40 -5.18
C ALA A 195 3.28 -20.41 -4.07
N LEU A 196 2.44 -20.83 -3.12
CA LEU A 196 2.11 -20.04 -1.95
C LEU A 196 1.88 -20.94 -0.74
N ASP A 197 2.57 -20.64 0.35
CA ASP A 197 2.37 -21.30 1.64
C ASP A 197 1.50 -20.42 2.54
N LEU A 198 0.29 -20.90 2.82
CA LEU A 198 -0.67 -20.28 3.73
C LEU A 198 -0.94 -21.17 4.94
N SER A 199 -0.08 -22.14 5.24
CA SER A 199 -0.29 -23.08 6.35
C SER A 199 -0.34 -22.39 7.72
N ASN A 200 0.18 -21.17 7.86
CA ASN A 200 0.07 -20.34 9.06
C ASN A 200 -1.22 -19.53 9.18
N PHE A 201 -2.01 -19.40 8.10
CA PHE A 201 -3.19 -18.54 8.13
C PHE A 201 -4.26 -19.13 9.06
N ASP A 202 -4.73 -18.31 10.01
CA ASP A 202 -5.93 -18.55 10.78
C ASP A 202 -7.11 -17.86 10.07
N THR A 203 -8.03 -18.66 9.53
CA THR A 203 -9.22 -18.17 8.83
C THR A 203 -10.49 -18.21 9.67
N SER A 204 -10.39 -18.45 10.98
CA SER A 204 -11.55 -18.63 11.86
C SER A 204 -12.44 -17.39 12.00
N SER A 205 -11.86 -16.21 11.82
CA SER A 205 -12.55 -14.91 11.82
C SER A 205 -13.01 -14.45 10.42
N VAL A 206 -12.58 -15.16 9.36
CA VAL A 206 -12.78 -14.71 7.97
C VAL A 206 -14.22 -14.96 7.54
N THR A 207 -14.86 -13.91 7.03
CA THR A 207 -16.23 -13.93 6.53
C THR A 207 -16.33 -14.18 5.03
N THR A 208 -15.25 -13.89 4.28
CA THR A 208 -15.18 -14.12 2.83
C THR A 208 -13.75 -14.22 2.32
N MET A 209 -13.52 -15.18 1.42
CA MET A 209 -12.29 -15.40 0.63
C MET A 209 -12.59 -15.52 -0.86
N ALA A 210 -13.70 -14.92 -1.31
CA ALA A 210 -14.14 -15.00 -2.70
C ALA A 210 -13.06 -14.52 -3.68
N SER A 211 -12.87 -15.25 -4.77
CA SER A 211 -11.92 -14.98 -5.85
C SER A 211 -10.46 -14.82 -5.39
N MET A 212 -10.06 -15.37 -4.23
CA MET A 212 -8.72 -15.16 -3.65
C MET A 212 -7.59 -15.51 -4.63
N PHE A 213 -7.77 -16.53 -5.47
CA PHE A 213 -6.81 -17.03 -6.46
C PHE A 213 -7.34 -17.04 -7.89
N GLU A 214 -8.53 -16.48 -8.13
CA GLU A 214 -9.12 -16.46 -9.48
C GLU A 214 -8.13 -15.78 -10.45
N ASN A 215 -7.93 -16.40 -11.62
CA ASN A 215 -6.95 -16.03 -12.65
C ASN A 215 -5.46 -15.99 -12.23
N SER A 216 -5.09 -16.59 -11.10
CA SER A 216 -3.67 -16.88 -10.76
C SER A 216 -3.16 -18.09 -11.55
N THR A 217 -3.08 -17.94 -12.88
CA THR A 217 -2.90 -19.04 -13.84
C THR A 217 -1.56 -19.80 -13.73
N ALA A 218 -0.54 -19.24 -13.09
CA ALA A 218 0.74 -19.91 -12.85
C ALA A 218 0.80 -20.71 -11.54
N LEU A 219 -0.20 -20.60 -10.66
CA LEU A 219 -0.20 -21.22 -9.34
C LEU A 219 -0.29 -22.75 -9.47
N LYS A 220 0.78 -23.44 -9.09
CA LYS A 220 0.93 -24.91 -9.17
C LYS A 220 0.86 -25.58 -7.80
N SER A 221 1.14 -24.84 -6.72
CA SER A 221 1.22 -25.39 -5.37
C SER A 221 0.65 -24.40 -4.36
N LEU A 222 -0.20 -24.91 -3.48
CA LEU A 222 -0.87 -24.13 -2.45
C LEU A 222 -0.95 -24.99 -1.18
N TYR A 223 -0.42 -24.48 -0.07
CA TYR A 223 -0.42 -25.15 1.23
C TYR A 223 -1.45 -24.49 2.14
N LEU A 224 -2.43 -25.27 2.63
CA LEU A 224 -3.67 -24.78 3.25
C LEU A 224 -3.98 -25.51 4.57
N ASP A 225 -2.98 -25.84 5.38
CA ASP A 225 -3.15 -26.78 6.50
C ASP A 225 -4.26 -26.41 7.51
N ASN A 226 -4.57 -25.12 7.65
CA ASN A 226 -5.60 -24.60 8.57
C ASN A 226 -6.95 -24.26 7.91
N PHE A 227 -7.15 -24.57 6.63
CA PHE A 227 -8.40 -24.27 5.91
C PHE A 227 -9.39 -25.43 6.06
N THR A 228 -10.03 -25.52 7.24
CA THR A 228 -10.83 -26.71 7.59
C THR A 228 -12.32 -26.65 7.24
N ASP A 229 -12.87 -25.47 6.91
CA ASP A 229 -14.28 -25.32 6.54
C ASP A 229 -14.47 -25.39 5.02
N ALA A 230 -15.26 -26.36 4.53
CA ALA A 230 -15.55 -26.49 3.11
C ALA A 230 -16.25 -25.25 2.54
N ALA A 231 -17.06 -24.53 3.34
CA ALA A 231 -17.73 -23.31 2.89
C ALA A 231 -16.76 -22.13 2.69
N SER A 232 -15.61 -22.15 3.37
CA SER A 232 -14.59 -21.11 3.20
C SER A 232 -13.76 -21.30 1.94
N MET A 233 -13.75 -22.51 1.36
CA MET A 233 -12.94 -22.86 0.18
C MET A 233 -13.69 -22.80 -1.16
N THR A 234 -15.03 -22.84 -1.20
CA THR A 234 -15.78 -23.00 -2.46
C THR A 234 -15.65 -21.82 -3.43
N ASP A 235 -15.37 -20.63 -2.92
CA ASP A 235 -15.34 -19.40 -3.73
C ASP A 235 -13.91 -18.87 -3.92
N MET A 236 -12.86 -19.61 -3.52
CA MET A 236 -11.48 -19.11 -3.55
C MET A 236 -10.85 -19.07 -4.95
N PHE A 237 -11.37 -19.83 -5.92
CA PHE A 237 -10.77 -20.05 -7.24
C PHE A 237 -11.68 -19.60 -8.39
#